data_AF-A0A928XW11-F1
#
_entry.id   AF-A0A928XW11-F1
#
_cell.length_a   1.000
_cell.length_b   1.000
_cell.length_c   1.000
_cell.angle_alpha   90.00
_cell.angle_beta   90.00
_cell.angle_gamma   90.00
#
_symmetry.space_group_name_H-M   'P 1'
#
loop_
_entity.id
_entity.type
_entity.pdbx_description
1 polymer ?
#
loop_
_entity_poly.entity_id
_entity_poly.type
_entity_poly.pdbx_seq_one_letter_code
_entity_poly.pdbx_strand_id
1 'polypeptide(L)' 'MSATLTNAEAVTLTSANRSTLKAKFAELIAAGLVEAHGKGRGVFYARKR' A
#
# COMPACT_ATOMS: atom_id res chain seq x y z
N MET A 1 0.03 1.48 -17.50
CA MET A 1 -0.84 1.60 -16.30
C MET A 1 0.05 1.58 -15.06
N SER A 2 0.00 2.61 -14.21
CA SER A 2 0.66 2.52 -12.90
C SER A 2 -0.28 1.72 -11.99
N ALA A 3 0.12 0.53 -11.56
CA ALA A 3 -0.72 -0.29 -10.70
C ALA A 3 -0.79 0.37 -9.31
N THR A 4 -2.01 0.68 -8.88
CA THR A 4 -2.29 1.16 -7.52
C THR A 4 -2.87 0.02 -6.70
N LEU A 5 -2.59 0.01 -5.40
CA LEU A 5 -3.10 -1.02 -4.49
C LEU A 5 -3.58 -0.41 -3.18
N THR A 6 -4.80 -0.72 -2.76
CA THR A 6 -5.27 -0.44 -1.41
C THR A 6 -4.79 -1.50 -0.44
N ASN A 7 -4.79 -1.19 0.86
CA ASN A 7 -4.47 -2.20 1.87
C ASN A 7 -5.50 -3.35 1.89
N ALA A 8 -6.75 -3.09 1.52
CA ALA A 8 -7.78 -4.14 1.44
C ALA A 8 -7.52 -5.10 0.28
N GLU A 9 -7.16 -4.59 -0.89
CA GLU A 9 -6.76 -5.44 -2.02
C GLU A 9 -5.50 -6.23 -1.70
N ALA A 10 -4.52 -5.62 -1.02
CA ALA A 10 -3.33 -6.33 -0.57
C ALA A 10 -3.66 -7.49 0.38
N VAL A 11 -4.62 -7.31 1.30
CA VAL A 11 -5.12 -8.39 2.17
C VAL A 11 -5.72 -9.51 1.32
N THR A 12 -6.60 -9.18 0.36
CA THR A 12 -7.22 -10.20 -0.51
C THR A 12 -6.20 -10.97 -1.34
N LEU A 13 -5.18 -10.29 -1.89
CA LEU A 13 -4.18 -10.91 -2.76
C LEU A 13 -3.16 -11.76 -2.01
N THR A 14 -2.84 -11.41 -0.78
CA THR A 14 -1.75 -12.06 -0.02
C THR A 14 -2.24 -12.91 1.14
N SER A 15 -3.53 -12.80 1.50
CA SER A 15 -4.10 -13.34 2.75
C SER A 15 -3.38 -12.88 4.03
N ALA A 16 -2.53 -11.86 3.94
CA ALA A 16 -1.77 -11.36 5.08
C ALA A 16 -2.62 -10.44 5.96
N ASN A 17 -2.20 -10.30 7.23
CA ASN A 17 -2.87 -9.40 8.16
C ASN A 17 -2.77 -7.94 7.68
N ARG A 18 -3.89 -7.21 7.76
CA ARG A 18 -4.00 -5.79 7.42
C ARG A 18 -2.97 -4.91 8.14
N SER A 19 -2.67 -5.17 9.42
CA SER A 19 -1.70 -4.37 10.18
C SER A 19 -0.28 -4.63 9.71
N THR A 20 0.07 -5.88 9.42
CA THR A 20 1.35 -6.27 8.82
C THR A 20 1.55 -5.60 7.48
N LEU A 21 0.54 -5.64 6.60
CA LEU A 21 0.61 -4.99 5.30
C LEU A 21 0.75 -3.46 5.43
N LYS A 22 0.05 -2.84 6.37
CA LYS A 22 0.21 -1.40 6.66
C LYS A 22 1.65 -1.07 7.08
N ALA A 23 2.27 -1.90 7.92
CA ALA A 23 3.67 -1.74 8.31
C ALA A 23 4.61 -1.90 7.10
N LYS A 24 4.38 -2.90 6.25
CA LYS A 24 5.16 -3.09 5.02
C LYS A 24 5.02 -1.95 4.02
N PHE A 25 3.83 -1.38 3.83
CA PHE A 25 3.68 -0.18 3.02
C PHE A 25 4.42 1.01 3.63
N ALA A 26 4.42 1.18 4.96
CA ALA A 26 5.20 2.23 5.61
C ALA A 26 6.71 2.05 5.39
N GLU A 27 7.23 0.83 5.48
CA GLU A 27 8.63 0.51 5.15
C GLU A 27 8.96 0.88 3.69
N LEU A 28 8.08 0.52 2.74
CA LEU A 28 8.29 0.82 1.32
C LEU A 28 8.21 2.34 1.01
N ILE A 29 7.36 3.08 1.73
CA ILE A 29 7.30 4.55 1.64
C ILE A 29 8.58 5.16 2.18
N ALA A 30 9.06 4.70 3.34
CA ALA A 30 10.30 5.17 3.93
C ALA A 30 11.51 4.89 3.02
N ALA A 31 11.49 3.78 2.29
CA ALA A 31 12.48 3.44 1.28
C ALA A 31 12.31 4.22 -0.05
N GLY A 32 11.28 5.05 -0.18
CA GLY A 32 11.01 5.82 -1.40
C GLY A 32 10.54 4.98 -2.60
N LEU A 33 10.09 3.74 -2.37
CA LEU A 33 9.70 2.81 -3.44
C LEU A 33 8.23 2.91 -3.83
N VAL A 34 7.38 3.34 -2.90
CA VAL A 34 5.95 3.57 -3.13
C VAL A 34 5.53 4.90 -2.50
N GLU A 35 4.46 5.47 -3.03
CA GLU A 35 3.81 6.66 -2.52
C GLU A 35 2.38 6.32 -2.08
N ALA A 36 1.94 6.88 -0.97
CA ALA A 36 0.56 6.80 -0.52
C ALA A 36 -0.24 8.00 -1.04
N HIS A 37 -1.41 7.73 -1.60
CA HIS A 37 -2.34 8.73 -2.07
C HIS A 37 -3.70 8.56 -1.37
N GLY A 38 -4.43 9.66 -1.20
CA GLY A 38 -5.74 9.67 -0.53
C GLY A 38 -5.66 9.83 1.00
N LYS A 39 -6.82 9.71 1.67
CA LYS A 39 -6.95 9.86 3.12
C LYS A 39 -7.97 8.86 3.69
N GLY A 40 -7.80 8.46 4.94
CA GLY A 40 -8.74 7.59 5.66
C GLY A 40 -8.94 6.23 4.95
N ARG A 41 -10.19 5.92 4.58
CA ARG A 41 -10.55 4.67 3.88
C ARG A 41 -10.15 4.65 2.40
N GLY A 42 -9.86 5.81 1.80
CA GLY A 42 -9.48 5.95 0.39
C GLY A 42 -7.97 5.94 0.15
N VAL A 43 -7.17 5.42 1.09
CA VAL A 43 -5.72 5.34 0.90
C VAL A 43 -5.37 4.22 -0.07
N PHE A 44 -4.59 4.54 -1.10
CA PHE A 44 -3.98 3.59 -2.02
C PHE A 44 -2.49 3.88 -2.21
N TYR A 45 -1.73 2.86 -2.55
CA TYR A 45 -0.29 2.90 -2.72
C TYR A 45 0.05 2.71 -4.20
N ALA A 46 0.93 3.57 -4.72
CA ALA A 46 1.43 3.50 -6.09
C ALA A 46 2.95 3.31 -6.06
N ARG A 47 3.49 2.56 -7.01
CA ARG A 47 4.95 2.48 -7.18
C ARG A 47 5.51 3.83 -7.63
N LYS A 48 6.55 4.31 -6.96
CA LYS A 48 7.28 5.51 -7.37
C LYS A 48 8.11 5.18 -8.62
N ARG A 49 8.06 6.04 -9.64
CA ARG A 49 8.85 5.89 -10.87
C ARG A 49 10.28 6.33 -10.67
#